data_AF-A0A9P5GXY9-F1
#
_entry.id   AF-A0A9P5GXY9-F1
#
_cell.length_a   1.000
_cell.length_b   1.000
_cell.length_c   1.000
_cell.angle_alpha   90.00
_cell.angle_beta   90.00
_cell.angle_gamma   90.00
#
_symmetry.space_group_name_H-M   'P 1'
#
loop_
_entity.id
_entity.type
_entity.pdbx_description
1 polymer ?
#
loop_
_entity_poly.entity_id
_entity_poly.type
_entity_poly.pdbx_seq_one_letter_code
_entity_poly.pdbx_strand_id
1 'polypeptide(L)'
;MDEDGLTLLCVDDCRTELESLRSTISTSCTGTEDVMIYQDVVYPATFMVDNLLNTYDVSCYKDASSGTYCDLILAEWRNETNTTDTAHDCDDCTLGPFKLQLESVIGYDDDWAEDFASMTSSCGATGYAWTSPSAYSLSTVASTTTAANATSTSASAAQTCVSTYTIQTNDTCNSIAASQNVSTYNLMKANSLTILCSNLPEVRETLCIPPTCNTVSVFQSDSCDD
;
A
#
# COMPACT_ATOMS: atom_id res chain seq x y z
N MET A 1 -3.91 15.55 5.81
CA MET A 1 -2.81 15.83 6.76
C MET A 1 -2.84 17.32 7.11
N ASP A 2 -2.16 17.74 8.18
CA ASP A 2 -1.94 19.17 8.45
C ASP A 2 -0.74 19.71 7.66
N GLU A 3 -0.52 21.02 7.71
CA GLU A 3 0.50 21.70 6.91
C GLU A 3 1.93 21.23 7.25
N ASP A 4 2.22 21.00 8.53
CA ASP A 4 3.51 20.51 9.00
C ASP A 4 3.77 19.09 8.45
N GLY A 5 2.77 18.21 8.51
CA GLY A 5 2.88 16.87 7.95
C GLY A 5 3.13 16.86 6.44
N LEU A 6 2.42 17.72 5.69
CA LEU A 6 2.59 17.85 4.24
C LEU A 6 3.95 18.45 3.89
N THR A 7 4.43 19.42 4.66
CA THR A 7 5.75 20.04 4.42
C THR A 7 6.89 19.07 4.71
N LEU A 8 6.72 18.18 5.69
CA LEU A 8 7.68 17.13 5.97
C LEU A 8 7.68 16.04 4.89
N LEU A 9 6.50 15.62 4.42
CA LEU A 9 6.35 14.54 3.45
C LEU A 9 6.72 14.98 2.04
N CYS A 10 6.20 16.13 1.59
CA CYS A 10 6.20 16.57 0.20
C CYS A 10 7.49 17.29 -0.19
N VAL A 11 8.61 16.59 -0.05
CA VAL A 11 9.95 17.01 -0.48
C VAL A 11 10.47 16.09 -1.57
N ASP A 12 11.20 16.65 -2.53
CA ASP A 12 11.70 15.92 -3.71
C ASP A 12 12.54 14.70 -3.35
N ASP A 13 13.31 14.78 -2.26
CA ASP A 13 14.15 13.70 -1.75
C ASP A 13 13.30 12.47 -1.37
N CYS A 14 12.18 12.66 -0.68
CA CYS A 14 11.29 11.55 -0.27
C CYS A 14 10.73 10.80 -1.49
N ARG A 15 10.28 11.54 -2.51
CA ARG A 15 9.78 10.94 -3.75
C ARG A 15 10.88 10.19 -4.49
N THR A 16 12.06 10.79 -4.60
CA THR A 16 13.21 10.21 -5.30
C THR A 16 13.69 8.93 -4.61
N GLU A 17 13.72 8.91 -3.28
CA GLU A 17 14.07 7.72 -2.50
C GLU A 17 13.05 6.59 -2.69
N LEU A 18 11.76 6.89 -2.73
CA LEU A 18 10.72 5.90 -3.03
C LEU A 18 10.88 5.32 -4.45
N GLU A 19 11.21 6.14 -5.45
CA GLU A 19 11.49 5.66 -6.82
C GLU A 19 12.74 4.78 -6.88
N SER A 20 13.79 5.16 -6.14
CA SER A 20 15.03 4.37 -6.02
C SER A 20 14.76 3.01 -5.36
N LEU A 21 13.98 3.00 -4.28
CA LEU A 21 13.56 1.79 -3.59
C LEU A 21 12.72 0.89 -4.52
N ARG A 22 11.75 1.47 -5.24
CA ARG A 22 10.94 0.75 -6.22
C ARG A 22 11.81 0.06 -7.27
N SER A 23 12.80 0.76 -7.81
CA SER A 23 13.74 0.22 -8.80
C SER A 23 14.60 -0.90 -8.22
N THR A 24 15.08 -0.73 -6.98
CA THR A 24 15.84 -1.74 -6.25
C THR A 24 15.04 -3.02 -6.04
N ILE A 25 13.78 -2.91 -5.59
CA ILE A 25 12.88 -4.05 -5.43
C ILE A 25 12.64 -4.71 -6.78
N SER A 26 12.25 -3.95 -7.81
CA SER A 26 11.96 -4.50 -9.13
C SER A 26 13.14 -5.26 -9.76
N THR A 27 14.37 -4.88 -9.44
CA THR A 27 15.58 -5.52 -9.97
C THR A 27 16.10 -6.67 -9.11
N SER A 28 15.84 -6.64 -7.80
CA SER A 28 16.31 -7.67 -6.85
C SER A 28 15.30 -8.82 -6.68
N CYS A 29 14.01 -8.53 -6.82
CA CYS A 29 12.91 -9.45 -6.57
C CYS A 29 12.35 -10.01 -7.89
N THR A 30 13.12 -10.87 -8.57
CA THR A 30 12.75 -11.45 -9.87
C THR A 30 12.25 -12.90 -9.79
N GLY A 31 12.15 -13.46 -8.58
CA GLY A 31 11.66 -14.81 -8.35
C GLY A 31 10.17 -14.93 -8.62
N THR A 32 9.71 -16.15 -8.95
CA THR A 32 8.27 -16.40 -9.16
C THR A 32 7.44 -16.28 -7.89
N GLU A 33 8.09 -16.37 -6.72
CA GLU A 33 7.47 -16.21 -5.39
C GLU A 33 7.63 -14.78 -4.85
N ASP A 34 8.33 -13.90 -5.57
CA ASP A 34 8.55 -12.51 -5.17
C ASP A 34 7.33 -11.66 -5.55
N VAL A 35 6.22 -11.96 -4.89
CA VAL A 35 4.91 -11.36 -5.16
C VAL A 35 4.24 -10.94 -3.86
N MET A 36 3.37 -9.96 -3.96
CA MET A 36 2.51 -9.52 -2.86
C MET A 36 1.11 -10.07 -3.06
N ILE A 37 0.54 -10.71 -2.04
CA ILE A 37 -0.83 -11.24 -2.11
C ILE A 37 -1.71 -10.41 -1.17
N TYR A 38 -2.75 -9.79 -1.72
CA TYR A 38 -3.73 -9.01 -0.97
C TYR A 38 -5.14 -9.30 -1.48
N GLN A 39 -6.05 -9.67 -0.57
CA GLN A 39 -7.43 -10.10 -0.90
C GLN A 39 -7.49 -11.12 -2.05
N ASP A 40 -6.65 -12.16 -1.99
CA ASP A 40 -6.55 -13.21 -3.02
C ASP A 40 -6.16 -12.71 -4.43
N VAL A 41 -5.57 -11.52 -4.52
CA VAL A 41 -4.99 -10.98 -5.76
C VAL A 41 -3.48 -10.92 -5.63
N VAL A 42 -2.78 -11.35 -6.69
CA VAL A 42 -1.33 -11.37 -6.78
C VAL A 42 -0.84 -10.10 -7.46
N TYR A 43 0.05 -9.39 -6.80
CA TYR A 43 0.65 -8.14 -7.23
C TYR A 43 2.18 -8.25 -7.32
N PRO A 44 2.85 -7.37 -8.08
CA PRO A 44 4.30 -7.28 -8.09
C PRO A 44 4.89 -7.05 -6.68
N ALA A 45 6.16 -7.44 -6.47
CA ALA A 45 6.89 -7.13 -5.24
C ALA A 45 6.92 -5.61 -4.91
N THR A 46 6.78 -4.75 -5.92
CA THR A 46 6.74 -3.28 -5.77
C THR A 46 5.42 -2.75 -5.21
N PHE A 47 4.39 -3.59 -5.00
CA PHE A 47 3.04 -3.21 -4.54
C PHE A 47 3.02 -2.16 -3.43
N MET A 48 3.82 -2.36 -2.38
CA MET A 48 3.84 -1.44 -1.25
C MET A 48 4.43 -0.07 -1.63
N VAL A 49 5.53 -0.04 -2.37
CA VAL A 49 6.19 1.21 -2.76
C VAL A 49 5.38 1.95 -3.81
N ASP A 50 4.72 1.22 -4.71
CA ASP A 50 3.80 1.79 -5.69
C ASP A 50 2.60 2.47 -5.00
N ASN A 51 2.08 1.89 -3.90
CA ASN A 51 1.06 2.55 -3.07
C ASN A 51 1.59 3.84 -2.45
N LEU A 52 2.80 3.82 -1.88
CA LEU A 52 3.41 4.99 -1.25
C LEU A 52 3.66 6.12 -2.26
N LEU A 53 4.15 5.79 -3.46
CA LEU A 53 4.34 6.75 -4.56
C LEU A 53 3.01 7.36 -4.99
N ASN A 54 1.97 6.54 -5.15
CA ASN A 54 0.63 7.03 -5.47
C ASN A 54 0.09 7.97 -4.38
N THR A 55 0.21 7.58 -3.10
CA THR A 55 -0.21 8.42 -1.97
C THR A 55 0.59 9.71 -1.92
N TYR A 56 1.90 9.67 -2.17
CA TYR A 56 2.74 10.87 -2.28
C TYR A 56 2.20 11.79 -3.37
N ASP A 57 2.03 11.29 -4.60
CA ASP A 57 1.64 12.11 -5.75
C ASP A 57 0.26 12.77 -5.53
N VAL A 58 -0.69 12.04 -4.93
CA VAL A 58 -2.03 12.56 -4.59
C VAL A 58 -1.99 13.56 -3.43
N SER A 59 -1.37 13.21 -2.29
CA SER A 59 -1.35 14.06 -1.10
C SER A 59 -0.51 15.33 -1.27
N CYS A 60 0.54 15.26 -2.07
CA CYS A 60 1.44 16.38 -2.34
C CYS A 60 0.99 17.24 -3.52
N TYR A 61 -0.14 16.93 -4.13
CA TYR A 61 -0.72 17.75 -5.18
C TYR A 61 -1.05 19.15 -4.64
N LYS A 62 -0.65 20.16 -5.42
CA LYS A 62 -0.87 21.57 -5.11
C LYS A 62 -1.78 22.16 -6.16
N ASP A 63 -2.74 22.95 -5.69
CA ASP A 63 -3.59 23.75 -6.55
C ASP A 63 -2.73 24.57 -7.52
N ALA A 64 -2.97 24.41 -8.81
CA ALA A 64 -2.23 25.10 -9.85
C ALA A 64 -2.33 26.63 -9.75
N SER A 65 -3.41 27.14 -9.14
CA SER A 65 -3.66 28.58 -9.04
C SER A 65 -2.95 29.24 -7.86
N SER A 66 -3.03 28.64 -6.67
CA SER A 66 -2.51 29.19 -5.41
C SER A 66 -1.17 28.59 -4.99
N GLY A 67 -0.82 27.40 -5.48
CA GLY A 67 0.33 26.62 -4.99
C GLY A 67 0.12 26.03 -3.60
N THR A 68 -1.08 26.07 -3.06
CA THR A 68 -1.44 25.48 -1.76
C THR A 68 -1.68 23.99 -1.92
N TYR A 69 -1.33 23.19 -0.90
CA TYR A 69 -1.67 21.78 -0.90
C TYR A 69 -3.19 21.60 -0.96
N CYS A 70 -3.64 20.77 -1.89
CA CYS A 70 -5.07 20.49 -2.05
C CYS A 70 -5.65 19.78 -0.84
N ASP A 71 -4.84 19.01 -0.12
CA ASP A 71 -5.24 18.34 1.11
C ASP A 71 -5.68 19.34 2.22
N LEU A 72 -5.10 20.55 2.22
CA LEU A 72 -5.49 21.65 3.12
C LEU A 72 -6.78 22.34 2.65
N ILE A 73 -6.88 22.64 1.35
CA ILE A 73 -8.09 23.24 0.76
C ILE A 73 -9.30 22.33 0.99
N LEU A 74 -9.16 21.03 0.72
CA LEU A 74 -10.20 20.04 0.97
C LEU A 74 -10.56 19.93 2.46
N ALA A 75 -9.60 20.16 3.36
CA ALA A 75 -9.88 20.20 4.80
C ALA A 75 -10.73 21.41 5.21
N GLU A 76 -10.55 22.55 4.56
CA GLU A 76 -11.39 23.73 4.75
C GLU A 76 -12.82 23.47 4.28
N TRP A 77 -13.00 22.93 3.07
CA TRP A 77 -14.33 22.62 2.53
C TRP A 77 -15.12 21.64 3.40
N ARG A 78 -14.45 20.64 3.99
CA ARG A 78 -15.09 19.70 4.94
C ARG A 78 -15.68 20.37 6.18
N ASN A 79 -15.21 21.56 6.54
CA ASN A 79 -15.74 22.33 7.66
C ASN A 79 -16.88 23.28 7.25
N GLU A 80 -17.17 23.40 5.96
CA GLU A 80 -18.26 24.22 5.48
C GLU A 80 -19.62 23.57 5.76
N THR A 81 -20.60 24.40 6.11
CA THR A 81 -21.97 23.94 6.39
C THR A 81 -22.85 23.91 5.14
N ASN A 82 -22.37 24.45 4.01
CA ASN A 82 -23.11 24.49 2.75
C ASN A 82 -22.74 23.31 1.84
N THR A 83 -23.39 22.17 2.06
CA THR A 83 -23.12 20.91 1.35
C THR A 83 -23.62 20.88 -0.11
N THR A 84 -24.01 22.02 -0.68
CA THR A 84 -24.56 22.12 -2.05
C THR A 84 -23.65 22.88 -3.01
N ASP A 85 -22.45 23.26 -2.56
CA ASP A 85 -21.50 23.91 -3.44
C ASP A 85 -20.86 22.90 -4.40
N THR A 86 -21.36 22.89 -5.63
CA THR A 86 -20.83 22.10 -6.74
C THR A 86 -19.60 22.74 -7.36
N ALA A 87 -19.19 23.94 -6.92
CA ALA A 87 -17.95 24.56 -7.38
C ALA A 87 -16.72 23.75 -6.96
N HIS A 88 -16.80 23.05 -5.82
CA HIS A 88 -15.73 22.16 -5.35
C HIS A 88 -15.46 21.01 -6.32
N ASP A 89 -16.49 20.45 -6.96
CA ASP A 89 -16.34 19.32 -7.90
C ASP A 89 -15.50 19.71 -9.12
N CYS A 90 -15.56 20.98 -9.52
CA CYS A 90 -14.87 21.50 -10.70
C CYS A 90 -13.51 22.14 -10.39
N ASP A 91 -13.11 22.16 -9.13
CA ASP A 91 -11.85 22.76 -8.70
C ASP A 91 -10.65 21.83 -9.02
N ASP A 92 -9.48 22.42 -9.22
CA ASP A 92 -8.24 21.67 -9.49
C ASP A 92 -7.89 20.72 -8.35
N CYS A 93 -8.22 21.08 -7.10
CA CYS A 93 -8.01 20.21 -5.95
C CYS A 93 -8.92 19.01 -5.88
N THR A 94 -9.97 18.96 -6.70
CA THR A 94 -10.76 17.75 -6.91
C THR A 94 -10.27 17.03 -8.15
N LEU A 95 -10.14 17.73 -9.28
CA LEU A 95 -9.89 17.10 -10.57
C LEU A 95 -8.44 16.61 -10.74
N GLY A 96 -7.46 17.33 -10.21
CA GLY A 96 -6.03 17.03 -10.32
C GLY A 96 -5.63 15.75 -9.58
N PRO A 97 -5.90 15.62 -8.27
CA PRO A 97 -5.62 14.39 -7.52
C PRO A 97 -6.38 13.18 -8.07
N PHE A 98 -7.63 13.38 -8.53
CA PHE A 98 -8.41 12.30 -9.12
C PHE A 98 -7.78 11.82 -10.44
N LYS A 99 -7.31 12.74 -11.29
CA LYS A 99 -6.53 12.40 -12.48
C LYS A 99 -5.30 11.53 -12.13
N LEU A 100 -4.51 11.95 -11.14
CA LEU A 100 -3.31 11.20 -10.72
C LEU A 100 -3.66 9.78 -10.25
N GLN A 101 -4.77 9.64 -9.52
CA GLN A 101 -5.27 8.36 -9.07
C GLN A 101 -5.61 7.44 -10.26
N LEU A 102 -6.27 7.96 -11.30
CA LEU A 102 -6.60 7.19 -12.50
C LEU A 102 -5.39 6.86 -13.39
N GLU A 103 -4.33 7.66 -13.36
CA GLU A 103 -3.07 7.37 -14.07
C GLU A 103 -2.22 6.34 -13.34
N SER A 104 -2.47 6.14 -12.04
CA SER A 104 -1.72 5.21 -11.21
C SER A 104 -2.15 3.77 -11.42
N VAL A 105 -1.17 2.90 -11.62
CA VAL A 105 -1.34 1.44 -11.74
C VAL A 105 -2.06 0.81 -10.54
N ILE A 106 -2.07 1.46 -9.38
CA ILE A 106 -2.78 1.02 -8.17
C ILE A 106 -4.04 1.84 -7.89
N GLY A 107 -4.05 3.10 -8.30
CA GLY A 107 -5.15 4.02 -8.04
C GLY A 107 -6.32 3.90 -9.02
N TYR A 108 -6.13 3.23 -10.17
CA TYR A 108 -7.15 3.10 -11.19
C TYR A 108 -8.33 2.23 -10.73
N ASP A 109 -9.53 2.74 -10.99
CA ASP A 109 -10.81 2.07 -10.83
C ASP A 109 -11.72 2.47 -12.00
N ASP A 110 -12.46 1.52 -12.57
CA ASP A 110 -13.26 1.72 -13.77
C ASP A 110 -14.54 2.54 -13.52
N ASP A 111 -15.20 2.34 -12.38
CA ASP A 111 -16.34 3.16 -11.98
C ASP A 111 -15.89 4.62 -11.76
N TRP A 112 -14.74 4.80 -11.13
CA TRP A 112 -14.14 6.11 -10.91
C TRP A 112 -13.71 6.80 -12.20
N ALA A 113 -13.25 6.04 -13.20
CA ALA A 113 -12.93 6.58 -14.51
C ALA A 113 -14.17 7.13 -15.24
N GLU A 114 -15.30 6.44 -15.12
CA GLU A 114 -16.59 6.90 -15.66
C GLU A 114 -17.09 8.17 -14.95
N ASP A 115 -17.03 8.18 -13.62
CA ASP A 115 -17.40 9.34 -12.80
C ASP A 115 -16.53 10.56 -13.12
N PHE A 116 -15.22 10.36 -13.25
CA PHE A 116 -14.29 11.42 -13.60
C PHE A 116 -14.54 11.98 -15.00
N ALA A 117 -14.84 11.12 -15.98
CA ALA A 117 -15.21 11.56 -17.33
C ALA A 117 -16.51 12.38 -17.33
N SER A 118 -17.51 11.96 -16.55
CA SER A 118 -18.77 12.68 -16.36
C SER A 118 -18.53 14.05 -15.70
N MET A 119 -17.74 14.09 -14.63
CA MET A 119 -17.44 15.29 -13.86
C MET A 119 -16.63 16.31 -14.67
N THR A 120 -15.54 15.89 -15.32
CA THR A 120 -14.76 16.79 -16.18
C THR A 120 -15.59 17.35 -17.33
N SER A 121 -16.50 16.54 -17.90
CA SER A 121 -17.44 17.01 -18.92
C SER A 121 -18.47 18.01 -18.38
N SER A 122 -19.03 17.80 -17.19
CA SER A 122 -20.02 18.72 -16.59
C SER A 122 -19.39 20.06 -16.21
N CYS A 123 -18.13 20.03 -15.79
CA CYS A 123 -17.32 21.22 -15.48
C CYS A 123 -16.80 21.95 -16.73
N GLY A 124 -16.86 21.34 -17.92
CA GLY A 124 -16.21 21.87 -19.12
C GLY A 124 -14.70 22.01 -18.96
N ALA A 125 -14.10 21.17 -18.09
CA ALA A 125 -12.73 21.27 -17.67
C ALA A 125 -11.76 20.79 -18.76
N THR A 126 -10.59 21.44 -18.85
CA THR A 126 -9.53 21.08 -19.81
C THR A 126 -8.22 20.90 -19.05
N GLY A 127 -7.28 20.11 -19.60
CA GLY A 127 -6.00 19.80 -18.93
C GLY A 127 -6.01 18.49 -18.13
N TYR A 128 -7.18 17.89 -17.92
CA TYR A 128 -7.37 16.65 -17.17
C TYR A 128 -7.40 15.39 -18.04
N ALA A 129 -6.81 15.44 -19.23
CA ALA A 129 -6.61 14.24 -20.04
C ALA A 129 -5.66 13.29 -19.31
N TRP A 130 -6.03 12.01 -19.24
CA TRP A 130 -5.28 10.96 -18.57
C TRP A 130 -5.20 9.72 -19.46
N THR A 131 -4.28 8.82 -19.12
CA THR A 131 -4.15 7.52 -19.80
C THR A 131 -4.36 6.42 -18.78
N SER A 132 -5.24 5.46 -19.12
CA SER A 132 -5.46 4.30 -18.27
C SER A 132 -4.19 3.45 -18.19
N PRO A 133 -3.75 3.08 -16.97
CA PRO A 133 -2.61 2.21 -16.78
C PRO A 133 -2.91 0.80 -17.29
N SER A 134 -1.86 0.05 -17.66
CA SER A 134 -1.98 -1.38 -17.89
C SER A 134 -2.37 -2.11 -16.59
N ALA A 135 -3.13 -3.21 -16.72
CA ALA A 135 -3.52 -4.05 -15.60
C ALA A 135 -2.32 -4.38 -14.69
N TYR A 136 -2.46 -4.08 -13.41
CA TYR A 136 -1.36 -4.13 -12.45
C TYR A 136 -1.31 -5.43 -11.66
N SER A 137 -2.45 -6.11 -11.50
CA SER A 137 -2.47 -7.46 -10.93
C SER A 137 -1.84 -8.46 -11.91
N LEU A 138 -1.04 -9.38 -11.37
CA LEU A 138 -0.41 -10.44 -12.13
C LEU A 138 -1.39 -11.60 -12.36
N SER A 139 -2.18 -11.93 -11.34
CA SER A 139 -3.19 -12.99 -11.36
C SER A 139 -4.08 -12.92 -10.12
N THR A 140 -5.13 -13.75 -10.07
CA THR A 140 -5.91 -14.01 -8.85
C THR A 140 -5.56 -15.40 -8.31
N VAL A 141 -5.53 -15.54 -6.98
CA VAL A 141 -5.30 -16.82 -6.32
C VAL A 141 -6.56 -17.67 -6.54
N ALA A 142 -6.43 -18.70 -7.38
CA ALA A 142 -7.53 -19.60 -7.66
C ALA A 142 -7.94 -20.34 -6.38
N SER A 143 -9.19 -20.16 -5.93
CA SER A 143 -9.80 -20.98 -4.89
C SER A 143 -10.00 -22.40 -5.41
N THR A 144 -9.05 -23.29 -5.14
CA THR A 144 -9.17 -24.71 -5.52
C THR A 144 -10.10 -25.43 -4.53
N THR A 145 -11.38 -25.49 -4.84
CA THR A 145 -12.32 -26.45 -4.23
C THR A 145 -12.38 -27.73 -5.05
N THR A 146 -11.38 -28.62 -4.98
CA THR A 146 -11.58 -30.06 -5.23
C THR A 146 -10.37 -30.92 -4.89
N ALA A 147 -10.68 -32.17 -4.58
CA ALA A 147 -9.86 -33.17 -3.91
C ALA A 147 -8.66 -33.72 -4.70
N ALA A 148 -7.64 -34.09 -3.92
CA ALA A 148 -6.66 -35.17 -4.08
C ALA A 148 -5.73 -35.20 -5.32
N ASN A 149 -4.43 -35.29 -4.98
CA ASN A 149 -3.33 -35.87 -5.73
C ASN A 149 -2.81 -35.10 -6.96
N ALA A 150 -2.07 -34.02 -6.68
CA ALA A 150 -0.94 -33.61 -7.52
C ALA A 150 0.31 -33.53 -6.63
N THR A 151 1.24 -34.47 -6.81
CA THR A 151 2.57 -34.39 -6.21
C THR A 151 3.40 -33.38 -6.99
N SER A 152 3.21 -32.10 -6.69
CA SER A 152 4.13 -31.04 -7.07
C SER A 152 5.20 -30.94 -5.98
N THR A 153 6.38 -31.49 -6.24
CA THR A 153 7.60 -31.20 -5.47
C THR A 153 8.13 -29.83 -5.88
N SER A 154 7.38 -28.78 -5.59
CA SER A 154 7.94 -27.46 -5.35
C SER A 154 8.41 -27.48 -3.90
N ALA A 155 9.72 -27.46 -3.69
CA ALA A 155 10.26 -27.09 -2.40
C ALA A 155 9.99 -25.59 -2.21
N SER A 156 8.73 -25.22 -1.96
CA SER A 156 8.52 -24.19 -0.96
C SER A 156 9.24 -24.73 0.25
N ALA A 157 10.19 -23.96 0.81
CA ALA A 157 10.57 -24.24 2.17
C ALA A 157 9.26 -24.16 2.94
N ALA A 158 8.62 -25.31 3.22
CA ALA A 158 7.55 -25.38 4.19
C ALA A 158 8.13 -24.64 5.38
N GLN A 159 7.59 -23.46 5.70
CA GLN A 159 8.17 -22.60 6.70
C GLN A 159 8.03 -23.38 8.00
N THR A 160 9.08 -24.15 8.31
CA THR A 160 8.99 -25.21 9.30
C THR A 160 8.79 -24.55 10.63
N CYS A 161 7.77 -24.97 11.36
CA CYS A 161 7.63 -24.55 12.74
C CYS A 161 8.84 -25.04 13.54
N VAL A 162 9.76 -24.14 13.90
CA VAL A 162 10.95 -24.50 14.67
C VAL A 162 10.69 -24.41 16.17
N SER A 163 9.75 -23.55 16.56
CA SER A 163 9.28 -23.43 17.94
C SER A 163 7.88 -22.84 17.95
N THR A 164 7.33 -22.66 19.15
CA THR A 164 6.03 -22.02 19.36
C THR A 164 6.15 -20.87 20.34
N TYR A 165 5.27 -19.89 20.21
CA TYR A 165 5.20 -18.72 21.09
C TYR A 165 3.79 -18.55 21.62
N THR A 166 3.64 -18.38 22.92
CA THR A 166 2.34 -18.10 23.55
C THR A 166 2.12 -16.61 23.65
N ILE A 167 1.05 -16.12 23.01
CA ILE A 167 0.70 -14.71 22.93
C ILE A 167 0.48 -14.14 24.33
N GLN A 168 1.16 -13.05 24.65
CA GLN A 168 1.07 -12.30 25.89
C GLN A 168 0.14 -11.10 25.74
N THR A 169 -0.24 -10.53 26.87
CA THR A 169 -1.01 -9.29 26.90
C THR A 169 -0.22 -8.15 26.23
N ASN A 170 -0.88 -7.42 25.33
CA ASN A 170 -0.32 -6.32 24.52
C ASN A 170 0.69 -6.72 23.44
N ASP A 171 0.77 -8.00 23.09
CA ASP A 171 1.57 -8.40 21.94
C ASP A 171 0.97 -7.90 20.62
N THR A 172 1.88 -7.64 19.68
CA THR A 172 1.62 -7.35 18.27
C THR A 172 2.46 -8.30 17.42
N CYS A 173 2.14 -8.49 16.13
CA CYS A 173 3.03 -9.27 15.26
C CYS A 173 4.47 -8.74 15.27
N ASN A 174 4.65 -7.41 15.30
CA ASN A 174 5.97 -6.79 15.30
C ASN A 174 6.74 -7.07 16.60
N SER A 175 6.08 -6.94 17.77
CA SER A 175 6.74 -7.23 19.05
C SER A 175 7.11 -8.71 19.19
N ILE A 176 6.23 -9.61 18.75
CA ILE A 176 6.50 -11.05 18.75
C ILE A 176 7.65 -11.36 17.80
N ALA A 177 7.57 -10.91 16.54
CA ALA A 177 8.59 -11.17 15.52
C ALA A 177 9.98 -10.70 15.96
N ALA A 178 10.06 -9.47 16.49
CA ALA A 178 11.29 -8.92 17.04
C ALA A 178 11.82 -9.75 18.22
N SER A 179 10.96 -10.17 19.16
CA SER A 179 11.38 -10.98 20.31
C SER A 179 11.88 -12.38 19.91
N GLN A 180 11.40 -12.91 18.79
CA GLN A 180 11.73 -14.25 18.30
C GLN A 180 12.81 -14.24 17.23
N ASN A 181 13.36 -13.09 16.84
CA ASN A 181 14.34 -12.93 15.75
C ASN A 181 13.85 -13.56 14.44
N VAL A 182 12.61 -13.24 14.05
CA VAL A 182 12.01 -13.64 12.78
C VAL A 182 11.46 -12.42 12.07
N SER A 183 11.41 -12.41 10.75
CA SER A 183 10.73 -11.32 10.04
C SER A 183 9.23 -11.36 10.33
N THR A 184 8.60 -10.19 10.49
CA THR A 184 7.14 -10.10 10.68
C THR A 184 6.39 -10.81 9.55
N TYR A 185 6.86 -10.66 8.31
CA TYR A 185 6.29 -11.36 7.16
C TYR A 185 6.33 -12.89 7.31
N ASN A 186 7.47 -13.48 7.70
CA ASN A 186 7.56 -14.94 7.87
C ASN A 186 6.71 -15.42 9.04
N LEU A 187 6.60 -14.64 10.12
CA LEU A 187 5.69 -14.94 11.23
C LEU A 187 4.24 -14.96 10.74
N MET A 188 3.82 -13.95 9.97
CA MET A 188 2.47 -13.85 9.43
C MET A 188 2.17 -15.00 8.46
N LYS A 189 3.09 -15.28 7.54
CA LYS A 189 2.97 -16.38 6.57
C LYS A 189 2.86 -17.75 7.25
N ALA A 190 3.66 -18.00 8.29
CA ALA A 190 3.63 -19.27 9.02
C ALA A 190 2.32 -19.52 9.79
N ASN A 191 1.55 -18.46 10.06
CA ASN A 191 0.34 -18.50 10.89
C ASN A 191 -0.91 -18.02 10.14
N SER A 192 -0.84 -17.83 8.82
CA SER A 192 -1.93 -17.31 7.99
C SER A 192 -2.52 -16.00 8.52
N LEU A 193 -1.66 -15.09 9.00
CA LEU A 193 -2.06 -13.76 9.46
C LEU A 193 -2.17 -12.80 8.28
N THR A 194 -3.13 -11.89 8.34
CA THR A 194 -3.35 -10.85 7.32
C THR A 194 -2.19 -9.87 7.29
N ILE A 195 -2.03 -9.13 6.18
CA ILE A 195 -0.92 -8.18 5.98
C ILE A 195 -0.82 -7.09 7.07
N LEU A 196 -1.95 -6.76 7.72
CA LEU A 196 -2.01 -5.78 8.82
C LEU A 196 -1.95 -6.42 10.21
N CYS A 197 -1.78 -7.75 10.28
CA CYS A 197 -1.86 -8.52 11.52
C CYS A 197 -3.18 -8.26 12.29
N SER A 198 -4.26 -7.97 11.59
CA SER A 198 -5.55 -7.65 12.21
C SER A 198 -6.24 -8.87 12.83
N ASN A 199 -5.80 -10.07 12.47
CA ASN A 199 -6.32 -11.35 12.96
C ASN A 199 -5.31 -12.08 13.87
N LEU A 200 -4.48 -11.35 14.61
CA LEU A 200 -3.63 -11.96 15.64
C LEU A 200 -4.50 -12.73 16.64
N PRO A 201 -4.20 -14.01 16.95
CA PRO A 201 -4.99 -14.80 17.89
C PRO A 201 -5.00 -14.23 19.31
N GLU A 202 -5.94 -14.70 20.14
CA GLU A 202 -6.13 -14.17 21.49
C GLU A 202 -4.95 -14.48 22.42
N VAL A 203 -4.82 -13.71 23.50
CA VAL A 203 -3.83 -13.94 24.56
C VAL A 203 -3.95 -15.38 25.09
N ARG A 204 -2.80 -16.04 25.27
CA ARG A 204 -2.62 -17.47 25.60
C ARG A 204 -2.77 -18.45 24.44
N GLU A 205 -3.20 -18.02 23.26
CA GLU A 205 -3.07 -18.85 22.07
C GLU A 205 -1.60 -18.94 21.62
N THR A 206 -1.34 -19.92 20.77
CA THR A 206 0.03 -20.28 20.39
C THR A 206 0.26 -20.06 18.91
N LEU A 207 1.33 -19.32 18.59
CA LEU A 207 1.81 -19.11 17.24
C LEU A 207 2.96 -20.07 16.92
N CYS A 208 3.02 -20.46 15.66
CA CYS A 208 4.16 -21.09 15.06
C CYS A 208 5.29 -20.07 14.83
N ILE A 209 6.51 -20.39 15.27
CA ILE A 209 7.68 -19.56 15.02
C ILE A 209 8.50 -20.18 13.88
N PRO A 210 8.74 -19.44 12.79
CA PRO A 210 9.56 -19.90 11.67
C PRO A 210 11.07 -19.83 12.00
N PRO A 211 11.96 -20.38 11.15
CA PRO A 211 13.40 -20.22 11.31
C PRO A 211 13.82 -18.78 11.53
N THR A 212 14.75 -18.58 12.46
CA THR A 212 15.27 -17.26 12.80
C THR A 212 16.09 -16.67 11.66
N CYS A 213 16.08 -15.34 11.58
CA CYS A 213 16.93 -14.56 10.70
C CYS A 213 17.51 -13.36 11.45
N ASN A 214 18.59 -12.77 10.92
CA ASN A 214 19.05 -11.49 11.44
C ASN A 214 18.04 -10.42 11.01
N THR A 215 17.40 -9.79 11.99
CA THR A 215 16.40 -8.75 11.79
C THR A 215 16.84 -7.46 12.46
N VAL A 216 16.56 -6.33 11.83
CA VAL A 216 16.66 -4.99 12.42
C VAL A 216 15.27 -4.38 12.41
N SER A 217 14.84 -3.85 13.55
CA SER A 217 13.61 -3.07 13.64
C SER A 217 13.93 -1.65 13.23
N VAL A 218 13.33 -1.18 12.14
CA VAL A 218 13.52 0.18 11.65
C VAL A 218 12.66 1.14 12.47
N PHE A 219 13.29 2.14 13.08
CA PHE A 219 12.67 3.26 13.77
C PHE A 219 12.75 4.54 12.92
N GLN A 220 11.97 5.55 13.29
CA GLN A 220 11.91 6.83 12.56
C GLN A 220 13.27 7.54 12.44
N SER A 221 14.23 7.23 13.31
CA SER A 221 15.59 7.79 13.28
C SER A 221 16.58 7.00 12.43
N ASP A 222 16.21 5.80 11.98
CA ASP A 222 17.14 4.90 11.30
C ASP A 222 17.26 5.27 9.82
N SER A 223 18.45 5.06 9.24
CA SER A 223 18.70 5.23 7.81
C SER A 223 18.92 3.88 7.14
N CYS A 224 18.76 3.81 5.82
CA CYS A 224 19.07 2.58 5.07
C CYS A 224 20.58 2.31 4.93
N ASP A 225 21.43 3.22 5.38
CA ASP A 225 22.90 3.12 5.31
C ASP A 225 23.51 2.53 6.60
N ASP A 226 22.72 2.33 7.66
CA ASP A 226 23.13 1.75 8.96
C ASP A 226 22.87 0.23 9.05
#